data_AF-A0A357CE52-F1
#
_entry.id   AF-A0A357CE52-F1
#
_cell.length_a   1.000
_cell.length_b   1.000
_cell.length_c   1.000
_cell.angle_alpha   90.00
_cell.angle_beta   90.00
_cell.angle_gamma   90.00
#
_symmetry.space_group_name_H-M   'P 1'
#
loop_
_entity.id
_entity.type
_entity.pdbx_description
1 polymer ?
#
loop_
_entity_poly.entity_id
_entity_poly.type
_entity_poly.pdbx_seq_one_letter_code
_entity_poly.pdbx_strand_id
1 'polypeptide(L)' 'VLPAFDWVLKCSHSFNQLDARGAIGVTERASYILRVRNLARACAAAYIANRESLGYPLLQGGVHS' A
#
# COMPACT_ATOMS: atom_id res chain seq x y z
N VAL A 1 6.39 8.65 6.52
CA VAL A 1 5.69 7.52 5.88
C VAL A 1 5.19 7.88 4.49
N LEU A 2 6.12 8.14 3.58
CA LEU A 2 5.85 8.32 2.15
C LEU A 2 6.38 7.14 1.30
N PRO A 3 7.53 6.51 1.62
CA PRO A 3 8.13 5.49 0.74
C PRO A 3 7.28 4.24 0.56
N ALA A 4 6.67 3.75 1.64
CA ALA A 4 5.93 2.49 1.65
C ALA A 4 4.66 2.56 0.78
N PHE A 5 3.97 3.70 0.80
CA PHE A 5 2.81 3.96 -0.03
C PHE A 5 3.18 4.11 -1.51
N ASP A 6 4.29 4.79 -1.82
CA ASP A 6 4.82 4.88 -3.18
C ASP A 6 5.16 3.51 -3.78
N TRP A 7 5.69 2.59 -2.97
CA TRP A 7 5.95 1.21 -3.41
C TRP A 7 4.67 0.43 -3.72
N VAL A 8 3.61 0.59 -2.91
CA VAL A 8 2.31 -0.04 -3.19
C VAL A 8 1.72 0.48 -4.51
N LEU A 9 1.80 1.79 -4.76
CA LEU A 9 1.34 2.40 -6.02
C LEU A 9 2.13 1.88 -7.22
N LYS A 10 3.47 1.80 -7.12
CA LYS A 10 4.33 1.24 -8.17
C LYS A 10 4.03 -0.24 -8.45
N CYS A 11 3.80 -1.03 -7.41
CA CYS A 11 3.43 -2.43 -7.55
C CYS A 11 2.06 -2.60 -8.24
N SER A 12 1.07 -1.77 -7.87
CA SER A 12 -0.26 -1.78 -8.49
C SER A 12 -0.19 -1.43 -9.98
N HIS A 13 0.58 -0.39 -10.34
CA HIS A 13 0.77 0.00 -11.74
C HIS A 13 1.48 -1.10 -12.55
N SER A 14 2.53 -1.70 -12.00
CA SER A 14 3.28 -2.79 -12.66
C SER A 14 2.41 -4.03 -12.87
N PHE A 15 1.57 -4.37 -11.88
CA PHE A 15 0.60 -5.45 -11.99
C PHE A 15 -0.40 -5.18 -13.12
N ASN A 16 -0.99 -3.98 -13.18
CA ASN A 16 -1.94 -3.62 -14.22
C ASN A 16 -1.32 -3.67 -15.63
N GLN A 17 -0.06 -3.25 -15.79
CA GLN A 17 0.65 -3.36 -17.07
C GLN A 17 0.90 -4.81 -17.50
N LEU A 18 1.26 -5.69 -16.56
CA LEU A 18 1.49 -7.11 -16.83
C LEU A 18 0.18 -7.85 -17.12
N ASP A 19 -0.89 -7.51 -16.41
CA ASP A 19 -2.24 -8.05 -16.61
C ASP A 19 -2.82 -7.65 -17.97
N ALA A 20 -2.69 -6.38 -18.36
CA ALA A 20 -3.15 -5.86 -19.65
C ALA A 20 -2.41 -6.49 -20.85
N ARG A 21 -1.18 -6.96 -20.65
CA ARG A 21 -0.39 -7.67 -21.67
C ARG A 21 -0.74 -9.16 -21.77
N GLY A 22 -1.64 -9.68 -20.93
CA GLY A 22 -1.96 -11.11 -20.87
C GLY A 22 -0.77 -11.98 -20.43
N ALA A 23 0.27 -11.38 -19.85
CA ALA A 23 1.51 -12.04 -19.47
C ALA A 23 1.41 -12.77 -18.12
N ILE A 24 0.27 -12.68 -17.43
CA ILE A 24 0.01 -13.31 -16.13
C ILE A 24 -1.14 -14.32 -16.30
N GLY A 25 -0.89 -15.58 -15.98
CA GLY A 25 -1.93 -16.62 -15.96
C GLY A 25 -2.94 -16.40 -14.83
N VAL A 26 -4.15 -16.98 -14.94
CA VAL A 26 -5.23 -16.82 -13.95
C VAL A 26 -4.79 -17.18 -12.52
N THR A 27 -4.00 -18.24 -12.37
CA THR A 27 -3.44 -18.69 -11.09
C THR A 27 -2.38 -17.73 -10.55
N GLU A 28 -1.55 -17.17 -11.43
CA GLU A 28 -0.51 -16.20 -11.07
C GLU A 28 -1.13 -14.86 -10.67
N ARG A 29 -2.26 -14.48 -11.28
CA ARG A 29 -2.99 -13.25 -10.94
C ARG A 29 -3.44 -13.22 -9.49
N ALA A 30 -4.04 -14.31 -9.01
CA ALA A 30 -4.48 -14.41 -7.61
C ALA A 30 -3.30 -14.30 -6.63
N SER A 31 -2.18 -14.96 -6.93
CA SER A 31 -0.94 -14.90 -6.13
C SER A 31 -0.35 -13.49 -6.10
N TYR A 32 -0.27 -12.81 -7.25
CA TYR A 32 0.22 -11.44 -7.33
C TYR A 32 -0.66 -10.46 -6.55
N ILE A 33 -1.99 -10.57 -6.67
CA ILE A 33 -2.92 -9.74 -5.89
C ILE A 33 -2.71 -9.96 -4.38
N LEU A 34 -2.55 -11.20 -3.94
CA LEU A 34 -2.26 -11.53 -2.54
C LEU A 34 -0.97 -10.86 -2.05
N ARG A 35 0.11 -10.91 -2.85
CA ARG A 35 1.39 -10.28 -2.53
C ARG A 35 1.27 -8.76 -2.39
N VAL A 36 0.59 -8.10 -3.34
CA VAL A 36 0.36 -6.64 -3.30
C VAL A 36 -0.50 -6.26 -2.10
N ARG A 37 -1.56 -7.03 -1.80
CA ARG A 37 -2.41 -6.78 -0.61
C ARG A 37 -1.64 -6.93 0.69
N ASN A 38 -0.78 -7.94 0.81
CA ASN A 38 0.05 -8.13 2.01
C ASN A 38 1.04 -6.99 2.20
N LEU A 39 1.66 -6.51 1.12
CA LEU A 39 2.54 -5.35 1.16
C LEU A 39 1.78 -4.09 1.60
N ALA A 40 0.60 -3.84 1.03
CA ALA A 40 -0.25 -2.71 1.41
C ALA A 40 -0.65 -2.77 2.90
N ARG A 41 -1.00 -3.94 3.43
CA ARG A 41 -1.31 -4.13 4.86
C ARG A 41 -0.10 -3.82 5.75
N ALA A 42 1.09 -4.30 5.38
CA ALA A 42 2.32 -4.01 6.11
C ALA A 42 2.64 -2.51 6.11
N CYS A 43 2.45 -1.84 4.97
CA CYS A 43 2.62 -0.39 4.86
C CYS A 43 1.64 0.38 5.75
N ALA A 44 0.37 -0.03 5.79
CA ALA A 44 -0.65 0.57 6.63
C ALA A 44 -0.35 0.36 8.14
N ALA A 45 0.07 -0.83 8.53
CA ALA A 45 0.48 -1.11 9.91
C ALA A 45 1.69 -0.26 10.33
N ALA A 46 2.71 -0.15 9.47
CA ALA A 46 3.86 0.70 9.70
C ALA A 46 3.49 2.18 9.77
N TYR A 47 2.49 2.63 9.00
CA TYR A 47 1.95 3.99 9.09
C TYR A 47 1.35 4.28 10.46
N ILE A 48 0.48 3.38 10.94
CA ILE A 48 -0.17 3.53 12.25
C ILE A 48 0.88 3.52 13.37
N ALA A 49 1.83 2.58 13.35
CA ALA A 49 2.91 2.53 14.34
C ALA A 49 3.78 3.81 14.33
N ASN A 50 4.08 4.36 13.16
CA ASN A 50 4.81 5.63 13.06
C ASN A 50 3.98 6.80 13.59
N ARG A 51 2.66 6.82 13.34
CA ARG A 51 1.74 7.82 13.91
C ARG A 51 1.68 7.72 15.44
N GLU A 52 1.61 6.51 15.99
CA GLU A 52 1.66 6.25 17.44
C GLU A 52 2.96 6.79 18.06
N SER A 53 4.11 6.51 17.45
CA SER A 53 5.40 7.01 17.94
C SER A 53 5.54 8.54 17.92
N LEU A 54 4.75 9.21 17.06
CA LEU A 54 4.73 10.66 16.94
C LEU A 54 3.60 11.30 17.77
N GLY A 55 2.82 10.52 18.53
CA GLY A 55 1.71 11.03 19.33
C GLY A 55 0.49 11.48 18.50
N TYR A 56 0.29 10.89 17.31
CA TYR A 56 -0.80 11.20 16.38
C TYR A 56 -0.91 12.68 15.94
N PRO A 57 0.13 13.24 15.31
CA PRO A 57 0.20 14.68 15.01
C PRO A 57 -0.92 15.19 14.09
N LEU A 58 -1.53 14.35 13.23
CA LEU A 58 -2.67 14.76 12.37
C LEU A 58 -4.05 14.47 12.97
N LEU A 59 -4.16 13.90 14.18
CA LEU A 59 -5.44 13.87 14.93
C LEU A 59 -5.63 15.15 15.76
N GLN A 60 -4.54 15.80 16.18
CA GLN A 60 -4.60 17.10 16.87
C GLN A 60 -4.93 18.29 15.96
N GLY A 61 -4.80 18.14 14.63
CA GLY A 61 -5.09 19.21 13.66
C GLY A 61 -6.56 19.36 13.24
N GLY A 62 -7.49 18.60 13.83
CA GLY A 62 -8.91 18.60 13.44
C GLY A 62 -9.86 19.39 14.33
N VAL A 63 -9.37 20.16 15.32
CA VAL A 63 -10.23 20.86 16.30
C VAL A 63 -10.01 22.39 16.32
N HIS A 64 -9.32 22.97 15.33
CA HIS A 64 -9.27 24.42 15.18
C HIS A 64 -9.54 24.83 13.73
N SER A 65 -10.83 24.90 13.38
CA SER A 65 -11.42 25.83 12.40
C SER A 65 -12.90 25.95 12.69
#